data_AF-A0A846UF75-F1
#
_entry.id   AF-A0A846UF75-F1
#
_cell.length_a   1.000
_cell.length_b   1.000
_cell.length_c   1.000
_cell.angle_alpha   90.00
_cell.angle_beta   90.00
_cell.angle_gamma   90.00
#
_symmetry.space_group_name_H-M   'P 1'
#
loop_
_entity.id
_entity.type
_entity.pdbx_description
1 polymer ?
#
loop_
_entity_poly.entity_id
_entity_poly.type
_entity_poly.pdbx_seq_one_letter_code
_entity_poly.pdbx_strand_id
1 'polypeptide(L)'
;MNPIVGWGLALIAVAAAWQAYGWQGVVMAVSVIVFWLLIQFSRALRVMKNAGEAPVGHVGSTVMLNSKLSAGLTMMQVVTMTRSLGRRIDPQRDTWAWADDGGSEVTLEFKGGKLATWTLVRPAEPSDPSHP
;
A
#
# COMPACT_ATOMS: atom_id res chain seq x y z
N MET A 1 -8.48 11.58 0.23
CA MET A 1 -9.80 12.20 0.49
C MET A 1 -10.22 11.80 1.89
N ASN A 2 -10.34 12.77 2.80
CA ASN A 2 -10.57 12.50 4.22
C ASN A 2 -11.97 11.88 4.41
N PRO A 3 -12.09 10.68 5.02
CA PRO A 3 -13.37 10.00 5.22
C PRO A 3 -14.38 10.86 6.02
N ILE A 4 -13.89 11.76 6.85
CA ILE A 4 -14.66 12.71 7.66
C ILE A 4 -15.51 13.67 6.78
N VAL A 5 -15.00 14.07 5.61
CA VAL A 5 -15.73 14.94 4.68
C VAL A 5 -16.93 14.20 4.05
N GLY A 6 -16.77 12.89 3.82
CA GLY A 6 -17.86 12.04 3.33
C GLY A 6 -19.00 11.87 4.33
N TRP A 7 -18.66 11.71 5.62
CA TRP A 7 -19.66 11.63 6.70
C TRP A 7 -20.44 12.93 6.89
N GLY A 8 -19.78 14.09 6.76
CA GLY A 8 -20.45 15.39 6.84
C GLY A 8 -21.45 15.63 5.71
N LEU A 9 -21.08 15.29 4.47
CA LEU A 9 -21.96 15.40 3.30
C LEU A 9 -23.16 14.46 3.37
N ALA A 10 -22.97 13.24 3.88
CA ALA A 10 -24.06 12.28 4.07
C ALA A 10 -25.09 12.80 5.08
N LEU A 11 -24.66 13.35 6.22
CA LEU A 11 -25.55 13.94 7.22
C LEU A 11 -26.37 15.11 6.68
N ILE A 12 -25.73 16.01 5.91
CA ILE A 12 -26.41 17.16 5.29
C ILE A 12 -27.43 16.69 4.24
N ALA A 13 -27.12 15.66 3.46
CA ALA A 13 -28.05 15.08 2.48
C ALA A 13 -29.27 14.43 3.14
N VAL A 14 -29.09 13.71 4.26
CA VAL A 14 -30.22 13.13 5.02
C VAL A 14 -31.10 14.22 5.62
N ALA A 15 -30.50 15.25 6.23
CA ALA A 15 -31.25 16.36 6.81
C ALA A 15 -32.03 17.16 5.74
N ALA A 16 -31.42 17.42 4.58
CA ALA A 16 -32.07 18.10 3.46
C ALA A 16 -33.20 17.25 2.85
N ALA A 17 -33.02 15.93 2.76
CA ALA A 17 -34.05 15.01 2.25
C ALA A 17 -35.25 14.87 3.21
N TRP A 18 -35.00 14.91 4.53
CA TRP A 18 -36.06 14.90 5.56
C TRP A 18 -36.93 16.15 5.48
N GLN A 19 -36.31 17.31 5.25
CA GLN A 19 -37.03 18.59 5.16
C GLN A 19 -37.89 18.70 3.88
N ALA A 20 -37.48 18.05 2.79
CA ALA A 20 -38.07 18.28 1.47
C ALA A 20 -39.17 17.28 1.05
N TYR A 21 -39.12 16.00 1.46
CA TYR A 21 -39.90 14.94 0.79
C TYR A 21 -40.57 13.88 1.69
N GLY A 22 -40.54 14.03 3.02
CA GLY A 22 -41.14 13.07 3.94
C GLY A 22 -40.58 11.64 3.76
N TRP A 23 -41.46 10.62 3.70
CA TRP A 23 -41.08 9.20 3.65
C TRP A 23 -40.27 8.82 2.39
N GLN A 24 -40.45 9.53 1.27
CA GLN A 24 -39.74 9.25 0.02
C GLN A 24 -38.27 9.69 0.07
N GLY A 25 -37.98 10.76 0.82
CA GLY A 25 -36.62 11.25 1.03
C GLY A 25 -35.77 10.28 1.87
N VAL A 26 -36.39 9.59 2.82
CA VAL A 26 -35.72 8.56 3.64
C VAL A 26 -35.27 7.38 2.77
N VAL A 27 -36.12 6.92 1.85
CA VAL A 27 -35.77 5.80 0.95
C VAL A 27 -34.62 6.17 0.02
N MET A 28 -34.60 7.40 -0.53
CA MET A 28 -33.49 7.90 -1.33
C MET A 28 -32.20 8.04 -0.51
N ALA A 29 -32.27 8.63 0.68
CA ALA A 29 -31.12 8.80 1.57
C ALA A 29 -30.50 7.45 1.96
N VAL A 30 -31.33 6.48 2.34
CA VAL A 30 -30.88 5.11 2.64
C VAL A 30 -30.23 4.48 1.42
N SER A 31 -30.79 4.63 0.23
CA SER A 31 -30.22 4.06 -1.01
C SER A 31 -28.84 4.65 -1.32
N VAL A 32 -28.68 5.97 -1.18
CA VAL A 32 -27.39 6.65 -1.37
C VAL A 32 -26.37 6.24 -0.30
N ILE A 33 -26.79 6.14 0.96
CA ILE A 33 -25.93 5.67 2.06
C ILE A 33 -25.47 4.23 1.79
N VAL A 34 -26.39 3.33 1.46
CA VAL A 34 -26.06 1.92 1.16
C VAL A 34 -25.13 1.83 -0.04
N PHE A 35 -25.42 2.54 -1.13
CA PHE A 35 -24.56 2.58 -2.31
C PHE A 35 -23.16 3.11 -1.97
N TRP A 36 -23.08 4.17 -1.18
CA TRP A 36 -21.82 4.73 -0.70
C TRP A 36 -21.05 3.76 0.22
N LEU A 37 -21.76 3.05 1.10
CA LEU A 37 -21.19 2.04 1.99
C LEU A 37 -20.65 0.84 1.21
N LEU A 38 -21.34 0.41 0.15
CA LEU A 38 -20.86 -0.62 -0.77
C LEU A 38 -19.57 -0.19 -1.49
N ILE A 39 -19.49 1.07 -1.95
CA ILE A 39 -18.25 1.61 -2.52
C ILE A 39 -17.14 1.60 -1.46
N GLN A 40 -17.41 2.05 -0.24
CA GLN A 40 -16.40 2.01 0.82
C GLN A 40 -15.98 0.60 1.20
N PHE A 41 -16.91 -0.34 1.21
CA PHE A 41 -16.63 -1.75 1.48
C PHE A 41 -15.81 -2.38 0.36
N SER A 42 -16.07 -2.05 -0.91
CA SER A 42 -15.24 -2.50 -2.04
C SER A 42 -13.79 -1.97 -1.96
N ARG A 43 -13.60 -0.73 -1.49
CA ARG A 43 -12.27 -0.17 -1.20
C ARG A 43 -11.59 -0.92 -0.07
N ALA A 44 -12.30 -1.20 1.03
CA ALA A 44 -11.76 -1.96 2.16
C ALA A 44 -11.39 -3.39 1.76
N LEU A 45 -12.26 -4.07 0.99
CA LEU A 45 -11.99 -5.40 0.44
C LEU A 45 -10.80 -5.41 -0.52
N ARG A 46 -10.62 -4.37 -1.35
CA ARG A 46 -9.46 -4.27 -2.23
C ARG A 46 -8.16 -4.08 -1.43
N VAL A 47 -8.19 -3.29 -0.36
CA VAL A 47 -7.03 -3.13 0.54
C VAL A 47 -6.71 -4.42 1.30
N MET A 48 -7.73 -5.12 1.81
CA MET A 48 -7.54 -6.41 2.49
C MET A 48 -7.12 -7.53 1.53
N LYS A 49 -7.64 -7.54 0.30
CA LYS A 49 -7.21 -8.47 -0.75
C LYS A 49 -5.74 -8.24 -1.10
N ASN A 50 -5.33 -6.99 -1.27
CA ASN A 50 -3.92 -6.65 -1.49
C ASN A 50 -3.03 -7.01 -0.29
N ALA A 51 -3.54 -6.87 0.95
CA ALA A 51 -2.81 -7.26 2.17
C ALA A 51 -2.73 -8.79 2.36
N GLY A 52 -3.74 -9.54 1.90
CA GLY A 52 -3.77 -11.01 1.95
C GLY A 52 -3.01 -11.68 0.81
N GLU A 53 -2.78 -10.98 -0.30
CA GLU A 53 -1.90 -11.41 -1.40
C GLU A 53 -0.43 -11.05 -1.14
N ALA A 54 -0.10 -10.28 -0.09
CA ALA A 54 1.24 -9.80 0.20
C ALA A 54 2.24 -10.96 0.38
N PRO A 55 3.08 -11.25 -0.63
CA PRO A 55 4.03 -12.34 -0.58
C PRO A 55 5.17 -12.00 0.39
N VAL A 56 5.86 -13.03 0.88
CA VAL A 56 7.11 -12.86 1.62
C VAL A 56 8.06 -11.95 0.83
N GLY A 57 8.57 -10.89 1.46
CA GLY A 57 9.43 -9.90 0.83
C GLY A 57 8.69 -8.75 0.14
N HIS A 58 7.48 -8.38 0.56
CA HIS A 58 6.78 -7.22 -0.02
C HIS A 58 6.84 -5.97 0.86
N VAL A 59 6.95 -4.77 0.27
CA VAL A 59 6.93 -3.46 0.94
C VAL A 59 6.08 -2.44 0.20
N GLY A 60 5.40 -1.56 0.94
CA GLY A 60 4.50 -0.56 0.33
C GLY A 60 5.18 0.47 -0.59
N SER A 61 6.51 0.65 -0.49
CA SER A 61 7.30 1.40 -1.48
C SER A 61 8.78 1.10 -1.26
N THR A 62 9.47 0.57 -2.27
CA THR A 62 10.92 0.33 -2.20
C THR A 62 11.72 1.62 -2.18
N VAL A 63 11.22 2.69 -2.81
CA VAL A 63 11.85 4.02 -2.78
C VAL A 63 11.85 4.60 -1.36
N MET A 64 10.73 4.49 -0.65
CA MET A 64 10.61 4.94 0.74
C MET A 64 11.45 4.07 1.69
N LEU A 65 11.58 2.78 1.41
CA LEU A 65 12.49 1.93 2.15
C LEU A 65 13.93 2.38 1.92
N ASN A 66 14.36 2.50 0.66
CA ASN A 66 15.70 2.92 0.26
C ASN A 66 16.12 4.25 0.89
N SER A 67 15.22 5.21 1.04
CA SER A 67 15.54 6.50 1.69
C SER A 67 15.72 6.41 3.21
N LYS A 68 15.19 5.36 3.85
CA LYS A 68 15.34 5.11 5.28
C LYS A 68 16.45 4.11 5.60
N LEU A 69 17.06 3.49 4.59
CA LEU A 69 18.18 2.59 4.78
C LEU A 69 19.44 3.35 5.15
N SER A 70 20.20 2.79 6.06
CA SER A 70 21.46 3.34 6.55
C SER A 70 22.38 2.19 6.94
N ALA A 71 23.68 2.36 6.68
CA ALA A 71 24.67 1.38 7.06
C ALA A 71 24.63 1.12 8.57
N GLY A 72 24.72 -0.15 8.98
CA GLY A 72 24.72 -0.56 10.38
C GLY A 72 23.35 -0.97 10.96
N LEU A 73 22.25 -0.80 10.21
CA LEU A 73 20.93 -1.32 10.62
C LEU A 73 20.95 -2.85 10.76
N THR A 74 20.24 -3.39 11.74
CA THR A 74 20.10 -4.84 11.89
C THR A 74 18.94 -5.38 11.06
N MET A 75 18.98 -6.68 10.73
CA MET A 75 17.86 -7.34 10.03
C MET A 75 16.53 -7.13 10.78
N MET A 76 16.55 -7.18 12.12
CA MET A 76 15.36 -6.95 12.94
C MET A 76 14.82 -5.52 12.76
N GLN A 77 15.68 -4.49 12.75
CA GLN A 77 15.26 -3.12 12.52
C GLN A 77 14.60 -2.97 11.15
N VAL A 78 15.20 -3.55 10.10
CA VAL A 78 14.63 -3.53 8.75
C VAL A 78 13.25 -4.20 8.73
N VAL A 79 13.11 -5.39 9.30
CA VAL A 79 11.83 -6.11 9.38
C VAL A 79 10.77 -5.31 10.15
N THR A 80 11.14 -4.63 11.24
CA THR A 80 10.19 -3.77 11.98
C THR A 80 9.74 -2.56 11.17
N MET A 81 10.61 -2.01 10.33
CA MET A 81 10.31 -0.85 9.47
C MET A 81 9.44 -1.24 8.27
N THR A 82 9.69 -2.41 7.69
CA THR A 82 8.96 -2.94 6.52
C THR A 82 7.69 -3.67 6.90
N ARG A 83 7.58 -4.14 8.16
CA ARG A 83 6.55 -5.06 8.66
C ARG A 83 6.44 -6.34 7.82
N SER A 84 7.54 -6.73 7.17
CA SER A 84 7.59 -7.80 6.20
C SER A 84 8.91 -8.55 6.32
N LEU A 85 8.83 -9.88 6.41
CA LEU A 85 10.00 -10.74 6.32
C LEU A 85 10.56 -10.65 4.91
N GLY A 86 11.84 -10.32 4.76
CA GLY A 86 12.49 -10.26 3.46
C GLY A 86 12.51 -11.61 2.76
N ARG A 87 12.59 -11.60 1.42
CA ARG A 87 12.83 -12.80 0.63
C ARG A 87 14.33 -13.07 0.58
N ARG A 88 14.77 -14.23 1.05
CA ARG A 88 16.19 -14.60 1.02
C ARG A 88 16.61 -14.94 -0.42
N ILE A 89 17.62 -14.25 -0.94
CA ILE A 89 18.11 -14.43 -2.32
C ILE A 89 19.41 -15.25 -2.32
N ASP A 90 20.34 -14.91 -1.43
CA ASP A 90 21.62 -15.60 -1.32
C ASP A 90 21.93 -15.93 0.16
N PRO A 91 21.98 -17.21 0.55
CA PRO A 91 22.28 -17.61 1.92
C PRO A 91 23.76 -17.45 2.30
N GLN A 92 24.69 -17.41 1.36
CA GLN A 92 26.13 -17.26 1.62
C GLN A 92 26.53 -15.81 1.88
N ARG A 93 25.88 -14.87 1.19
CA ARG A 93 26.10 -13.42 1.35
C ARG A 93 25.11 -12.74 2.31
N ASP A 94 24.22 -13.52 2.91
CA ASP A 94 23.12 -13.04 3.76
C ASP A 94 22.34 -11.90 3.08
N THR A 95 21.94 -12.16 1.83
CA THR A 95 21.27 -11.19 0.96
C THR A 95 19.76 -11.40 0.97
N TRP A 96 19.03 -10.31 1.20
CA TRP A 96 17.57 -10.30 1.34
C TRP A 96 16.95 -9.25 0.41
N ALA A 97 15.81 -9.55 -0.18
CA ALA A 97 15.12 -8.66 -1.10
C ALA A 97 13.71 -8.31 -0.60
N TRP A 98 13.31 -7.08 -0.90
CA TRP A 98 11.93 -6.62 -0.78
C TRP A 98 11.47 -5.97 -2.08
N ALA A 99 10.29 -6.32 -2.58
CA ALA A 99 9.70 -5.75 -3.78
C ALA A 99 8.46 -4.91 -3.45
N ASP A 100 8.15 -3.92 -4.28
CA ASP A 100 6.90 -3.17 -4.23
C ASP A 100 5.96 -3.49 -5.40
N ASP A 101 4.73 -2.99 -5.32
CA ASP A 101 3.70 -3.16 -6.36
C ASP A 101 4.07 -2.48 -7.68
N GLY A 102 5.05 -1.57 -7.68
CA GLY A 102 5.54 -0.87 -8.86
C GLY A 102 6.58 -1.67 -9.65
N GLY A 103 6.83 -2.92 -9.26
CA GLY A 103 7.84 -3.80 -9.86
C GLY A 103 9.28 -3.45 -9.48
N SER A 104 9.48 -2.48 -8.57
CA SER A 104 10.80 -2.12 -8.06
C SER A 104 11.18 -3.05 -6.91
N GLU A 105 12.44 -3.45 -6.86
CA GLU A 105 12.99 -4.36 -5.85
C GLU A 105 14.20 -3.71 -5.18
N VAL A 106 14.29 -3.81 -3.86
CA VAL A 106 15.47 -3.42 -3.09
C VAL A 106 16.12 -4.66 -2.49
N THR A 107 17.41 -4.81 -2.77
CA THR A 107 18.23 -5.90 -2.28
C THR A 107 19.17 -5.37 -1.21
N LEU A 108 19.20 -6.01 -0.05
CA LEU A 108 20.01 -5.67 1.10
C LEU A 108 21.00 -6.79 1.40
N GLU A 109 22.28 -6.45 1.54
CA GLU A 109 23.36 -7.37 1.90
C GLU A 109 23.79 -7.11 3.35
N PHE A 110 23.75 -8.16 4.18
CA PHE A 110 24.14 -8.08 5.58
C PHE A 110 25.52 -8.72 5.79
N LYS A 111 26.39 -8.05 6.55
CA LYS A 111 27.69 -8.58 6.99
C LYS A 111 27.78 -8.51 8.50
N GLY A 112 28.00 -9.65 9.15
CA GLY A 112 28.01 -9.74 10.62
C GLY A 112 26.69 -9.29 11.25
N GLY A 113 25.55 -9.55 10.59
CA GLY A 113 24.21 -9.19 11.07
C GLY A 113 23.83 -7.71 10.96
N LYS A 114 24.67 -6.90 10.29
CA LYS A 114 24.41 -5.48 10.03
C LYS A 114 24.36 -5.20 8.53
N LEU A 115 23.51 -4.25 8.14
CA LEU A 115 23.35 -3.81 6.78
C LEU A 115 24.65 -3.19 6.29
N ALA A 116 25.26 -3.81 5.29
CA ALA A 116 26.51 -3.36 4.68
C ALA A 116 26.23 -2.53 3.43
N THR A 117 25.45 -3.09 2.51
CA THR A 117 25.12 -2.50 1.21
C THR A 117 23.65 -2.73 0.90
N TRP A 118 23.06 -1.82 0.13
CA TRP A 118 21.76 -2.03 -0.47
C TRP A 118 21.74 -1.47 -1.88
N THR A 119 20.94 -2.09 -2.74
CA THR A 119 20.78 -1.71 -4.14
C THR A 119 19.30 -1.68 -4.49
N LEU A 120 18.84 -0.58 -5.07
CA LEU A 120 17.50 -0.46 -5.61
C LEU A 120 17.52 -0.80 -7.11
N VAL A 121 16.83 -1.86 -7.48
CA VAL A 121 16.60 -2.28 -8.87
C VAL A 121 15.21 -1.78 -9.27
N ARG A 122 15.16 -0.85 -10.23
CA ARG A 122 13.92 -0.45 -10.88
C ARG A 122 13.67 -1.38 -12.08
N PRO A 123 12.42 -1.76 -12.38
CA PRO A 123 12.13 -2.50 -13.60
C PRO A 123 12.60 -1.66 -14.79
N ALA A 124 13.34 -2.28 -15.70
CA ALA A 124 13.74 -1.63 -16.94
C ALA A 124 12.46 -1.26 -17.69
N GLU A 125 12.27 0.02 -18.01
CA GLU A 125 11.29 0.41 -19.01
C GLU A 125 11.63 -0.38 -20.29
N PRO A 126 10.67 -1.07 -20.91
CA PRO A 126 10.90 -1.69 -22.20
C PRO A 126 11.33 -0.57 -23.16
N SER A 127 12.59 -0.59 -23.55
CA SER A 127 13.15 0.33 -24.53
C SER A 127 12.31 0.24 -25.79
N ASP A 128 11.53 1.29 -26.06
CA ASP A 128 10.80 1.46 -27.30
C ASP A 128 11.83 1.45 -28.46
N PRO A 129 11.84 0.43 -29.34
CA PRO A 129 12.80 0.35 -30.43
C PRO A 129 12.38 1.19 -31.64
N SER A 130 11.73 2.35 -31.42
CA SER A 130 11.28 3.24 -32.49
C SER A 130 11.93 4.62 -32.42
N HIS A 131 13.20 4.69 -32.81
CA HIS A 131 13.77 5.93 -33.34
C HIS A 131 14.68 5.62 -34.55
N PRO A 132 14.17 5.72 -35.80
CA PRO A 132 14.99 5.97 -36.96
C PRO A 132 15.51 7.41 -37.01
#